data_AF-A0A8C4TG33-F1
#
_entry.id   AF-A0A8C4TG33-F1
#
_cell.length_a   1.000
_cell.length_b   1.000
_cell.length_c   1.000
_cell.angle_alpha   90.00
_cell.angle_beta   90.00
_cell.angle_gamma   90.00
#
_symmetry.space_group_name_H-M   'P 1'
#
loop_
_entity.id
_entity.type
_entity.pdbx_description
1 polymer ?
#
loop_
_entity_poly.entity_id
_entity_poly.type
_entity_poly.pdbx_seq_one_letter_code
_entity_poly.pdbx_strand_id
1 'polypeptide(L)'
;QPTDHLQRPLKLRFTFQQDNDPKHTAKITKEWLHNNSVTVLEWPSQSPDLNPIEHLCRDLKMAVHQRLPSNLTELERICKEEWQRIPRSRCEKLVASFLRRLMAVLAQKGASTKY
;
A
#
# COMPACT_ATOMS: atom_id res chain seq x y z
N GLN A 1 22.00 17.79 37.49
CA GLN A 1 21.74 16.55 36.72
C GLN A 1 20.75 15.70 37.48
N PRO A 2 19.87 14.90 36.82
CA PRO A 2 19.36 14.97 35.44
C PRO A 2 17.81 15.15 35.43
N THR A 3 17.23 16.10 34.70
CA THR A 3 16.64 15.94 33.35
C THR A 3 15.80 14.67 33.16
N ASP A 4 14.51 14.80 33.44
CA ASP A 4 13.48 13.84 33.10
C ASP A 4 13.21 13.89 31.58
N HIS A 5 14.11 13.27 30.82
CA HIS A 5 13.90 12.94 29.41
C HIS A 5 12.94 11.76 29.31
N LEU A 6 11.68 11.96 29.71
CA LEU A 6 10.61 11.09 29.30
C LEU A 6 10.50 11.19 27.78
N GLN A 7 11.09 10.18 27.14
CA GLN A 7 10.99 9.88 25.72
C GLN A 7 9.53 10.05 25.30
N ARG A 8 9.23 11.19 24.64
CA ARG A 8 8.01 11.30 23.84
C ARG A 8 8.02 10.06 22.94
N PRO A 9 6.96 9.23 22.91
CA PRO A 9 6.92 8.13 21.96
C PRO A 9 7.14 8.79 20.60
N LEU A 10 8.22 8.39 19.90
CA LEU A 10 8.57 8.91 18.58
C LEU A 10 7.27 8.86 17.78
N LYS A 11 6.66 10.02 17.55
CA LYS A 11 5.41 10.16 16.81
C LYS A 11 5.70 9.49 15.47
N LEU A 12 5.19 8.27 15.27
CA LEU A 12 5.48 7.45 14.10
C LEU A 12 5.22 8.32 12.87
N ARG A 13 6.28 8.79 12.21
CA ARG A 13 6.16 9.56 10.98
C ARG A 13 5.79 8.56 9.90
N PHE A 14 4.53 8.56 9.52
CA PHE A 14 4.07 7.75 8.40
C PHE A 14 4.41 8.46 7.09
N THR A 15 4.71 7.67 6.07
CA THR A 15 4.84 8.14 4.69
C THR A 15 3.73 7.47 3.89
N PHE A 16 2.96 8.27 3.17
CA PHE A 16 1.89 7.80 2.30
C PHE A 16 2.47 7.38 0.96
N GLN A 17 2.19 6.17 0.50
CA GLN A 17 2.56 5.71 -0.83
C GLN A 17 1.30 5.63 -1.70
N GLN A 18 1.40 6.15 -2.91
CA GLN A 18 0.41 6.03 -3.98
C GLN A 18 1.15 5.87 -5.32
N ASP A 19 0.46 5.39 -6.35
CA ASP A 19 1.02 5.32 -7.70
C ASP A 19 0.93 6.67 -8.42
N ASN A 20 1.33 6.68 -9.69
CA ASN A 20 1.36 7.88 -10.54
C ASN A 20 0.12 8.04 -11.43
N ASP A 21 -1.04 7.44 -11.11
CA ASP A 21 -2.29 7.69 -11.86
C ASP A 21 -2.54 9.22 -11.93
N PRO A 22 -2.98 9.76 -13.09
CA PRO A 22 -3.23 11.19 -13.25
C PRO A 22 -4.11 11.81 -12.15
N LYS A 23 -5.03 11.05 -11.55
CA LYS A 23 -5.88 11.55 -10.45
C LYS A 23 -5.12 11.76 -9.15
N HIS A 24 -4.11 10.92 -8.88
CA HIS A 24 -3.25 11.03 -7.70
C HIS A 24 -2.19 12.13 -7.85
N THR A 25 -1.82 12.45 -9.09
CA THR A 25 -0.81 13.47 -9.40
C THR A 25 -1.38 14.83 -9.82
N ALA A 26 -2.71 14.94 -9.92
CA ALA A 26 -3.42 16.18 -10.21
C ALA A 26 -3.12 17.28 -9.17
N LYS A 27 -3.17 18.53 -9.62
CA LYS A 27 -2.88 19.72 -8.79
C LYS A 27 -3.73 19.74 -7.52
N ILE A 28 -5.05 19.53 -7.65
CA ILE A 28 -5.98 19.53 -6.52
C ILE A 28 -5.62 18.47 -5.47
N THR A 29 -5.22 17.27 -5.91
CA THR A 29 -4.84 16.17 -5.01
C THR A 29 -3.52 16.48 -4.30
N LYS A 30 -2.53 17.00 -5.02
CA LYS A 30 -1.24 17.41 -4.45
C LYS A 30 -1.38 18.54 -3.43
N GLU A 31 -2.20 19.55 -3.74
CA GLU A 31 -2.51 20.65 -2.83
C GLU A 31 -3.20 20.14 -1.56
N TRP A 32 -4.16 19.23 -1.69
CA TRP A 32 -4.82 18.63 -0.53
C TRP A 32 -3.82 17.86 0.34
N LEU A 33 -2.96 17.02 -0.25
CA LEU A 33 -1.95 16.26 0.50
C LEU A 33 -0.98 17.17 1.23
N HIS A 34 -0.52 18.24 0.57
CA HIS A 34 0.34 19.26 1.16
C HIS A 34 -0.34 19.98 2.33
N ASN A 35 -1.57 20.47 2.14
CA ASN A 35 -2.32 21.21 3.15
C ASN A 35 -2.66 20.36 4.38
N ASN A 36 -2.76 19.03 4.21
CA ASN A 36 -2.97 18.08 5.30
C ASN A 36 -1.66 17.51 5.89
N SER A 37 -0.50 18.08 5.53
CA SER A 37 0.81 17.65 6.03
C SER A 37 1.11 16.16 5.78
N VAL A 38 0.59 15.60 4.68
CA VAL A 38 0.84 14.21 4.29
C VAL A 38 2.15 14.13 3.53
N THR A 39 3.12 13.39 4.08
CA THR A 39 4.39 13.12 3.37
C THR A 39 4.14 12.00 2.37
N VAL A 40 4.33 12.27 1.08
CA VAL A 40 4.15 11.28 0.00
C VAL A 40 5.50 10.68 -0.40
N LEU A 41 5.54 9.35 -0.54
CA LEU A 41 6.71 8.64 -1.07
C LEU A 41 6.83 8.89 -2.57
N GLU A 42 8.02 9.25 -3.04
CA GLU A 42 8.31 9.30 -4.47
C GLU A 42 8.23 7.90 -5.08
N TRP A 43 7.51 7.76 -6.19
CA TRP A 43 7.22 6.47 -6.80
C TRP A 43 7.57 6.45 -8.29
N PRO A 44 8.27 5.42 -8.79
CA PRO A 44 8.52 5.27 -10.21
C PRO A 44 7.22 4.94 -10.96
N SER A 45 7.06 5.52 -12.14
CA SER A 45 5.94 5.21 -13.03
C SER A 45 5.94 3.74 -13.45
N GLN A 46 4.76 3.20 -13.75
CA GLN A 46 4.59 1.83 -14.28
C GLN A 46 5.27 0.73 -13.45
N SER A 47 5.27 0.87 -12.12
CA SER A 47 5.90 -0.10 -11.22
C SER A 47 4.87 -0.81 -10.31
N PRO A 48 3.90 -1.56 -10.87
CA PRO A 48 2.92 -2.29 -10.08
C PRO A 48 3.59 -3.36 -9.21
N ASP A 49 4.67 -3.98 -9.70
CA ASP A 49 5.47 -5.00 -9.00
C ASP A 49 6.03 -4.50 -7.65
N LEU A 50 6.20 -3.18 -7.51
CA LEU A 50 6.66 -2.56 -6.27
C LEU A 50 5.50 -2.30 -5.29
N ASN A 51 4.26 -2.18 -5.77
CA ASN A 51 3.13 -1.72 -4.97
C ASN A 51 2.54 -2.87 -4.13
N PRO A 52 2.70 -2.86 -2.79
CA PRO A 52 2.21 -3.95 -1.95
C PRO A 52 0.69 -4.11 -1.97
N ILE A 53 -0.07 -3.04 -2.26
CA ILE A 53 -1.54 -3.09 -2.27
C ILE A 53 -2.06 -3.95 -3.42
N GLU A 54 -1.36 -4.02 -4.55
CA GLU A 54 -1.78 -4.84 -5.69
C GLU A 54 -1.85 -6.32 -5.32
N HIS A 55 -0.94 -6.78 -4.45
CA HIS A 55 -0.98 -8.14 -3.92
C HIS A 55 -2.15 -8.36 -2.97
N LEU A 56 -2.46 -7.40 -2.10
CA LEU A 56 -3.64 -7.49 -1.24
C LEU A 56 -4.93 -7.47 -2.05
N CYS A 57 -5.01 -6.63 -3.07
CA CYS A 57 -6.13 -6.59 -4.01
C CYS A 57 -6.29 -7.92 -4.74
N ARG A 58 -5.18 -8.56 -5.16
CA ARG A 58 -5.21 -9.90 -5.75
C ARG A 58 -5.75 -10.94 -4.77
N ASP A 59 -5.23 -10.97 -3.55
CA ASP A 59 -5.67 -11.90 -2.49
C ASP A 59 -7.18 -11.73 -2.22
N LEU A 60 -7.65 -10.48 -2.10
CA LEU A 60 -9.07 -10.15 -1.91
C LEU A 60 -9.92 -10.63 -3.10
N LYS A 61 -9.53 -10.31 -4.33
CA LYS A 61 -10.26 -10.71 -5.55
C LYS A 61 -10.38 -12.24 -5.64
N MET A 62 -9.33 -12.97 -5.30
CA MET A 62 -9.34 -14.44 -5.28
C MET A 62 -10.33 -14.98 -4.24
N ALA A 63 -10.32 -14.45 -3.01
CA ALA A 63 -11.22 -14.89 -1.95
C ALA A 63 -12.69 -14.56 -2.27
N VAL A 64 -12.95 -13.36 -2.79
CA VAL A 64 -14.30 -12.94 -3.23
C VAL A 64 -14.79 -13.83 -4.38
N HIS A 65 -13.94 -14.11 -5.37
CA HIS A 65 -14.30 -14.94 -6.53
C HIS A 65 -14.70 -16.36 -6.11
N GLN A 66 -14.02 -16.96 -5.12
CA GLN A 66 -14.37 -18.29 -4.60
C GLN A 66 -15.77 -18.36 -3.99
N ARG A 67 -16.33 -17.22 -3.57
CA ARG A 67 -17.67 -17.16 -2.98
C ARG A 67 -18.79 -16.87 -3.98
N LEU A 68 -18.44 -16.66 -5.26
CA LEU A 68 -19.37 -16.55 -6.38
C LEU A 68 -20.55 -15.59 -6.13
N PRO A 69 -20.29 -14.31 -5.78
CA PRO A 69 -21.36 -13.33 -5.56
C PRO A 69 -22.28 -13.21 -6.78
N SER A 70 -23.58 -13.22 -6.53
CA SER A 70 -24.61 -13.19 -7.59
C SER A 70 -25.09 -11.77 -7.94
N ASN A 71 -24.81 -10.80 -7.09
CA ASN A 71 -25.26 -9.41 -7.24
C ASN A 71 -24.33 -8.43 -6.50
N LEU A 72 -24.54 -7.13 -6.73
CA LEU A 72 -23.68 -6.07 -6.18
C LEU A 72 -23.73 -6.00 -4.64
N THR A 73 -24.90 -6.18 -4.04
CA THR A 73 -25.06 -6.16 -2.57
C THR A 73 -24.28 -7.30 -1.93
N GLU A 74 -24.36 -8.49 -2.52
CA GLU A 74 -23.61 -9.66 -2.06
C GLU A 74 -22.09 -9.46 -2.26
N LEU A 75 -21.68 -8.95 -3.42
CA LEU A 75 -20.29 -8.64 -3.72
C LEU A 75 -19.70 -7.66 -2.68
N GLU A 76 -20.41 -6.57 -2.38
CA GLU A 76 -19.93 -5.58 -1.41
C GLU A 76 -19.78 -6.18 -0.01
N ARG A 77 -20.78 -6.95 0.44
CA ARG A 77 -20.74 -7.63 1.75
C ARG A 77 -19.57 -8.62 1.81
N ILE A 78 -19.39 -9.43 0.77
CA ILE A 78 -18.31 -10.42 0.71
C ILE A 78 -16.95 -9.72 0.68
N CYS A 79 -16.77 -8.65 -0.09
CA CYS A 79 -15.54 -7.86 -0.09
C CYS A 79 -15.18 -7.37 1.32
N LYS A 80 -16.15 -6.84 2.07
CA LYS A 80 -15.94 -6.41 3.46
C LYS A 80 -15.55 -7.58 4.36
N GLU A 81 -16.22 -8.72 4.26
CA GLU A 81 -15.92 -9.91 5.06
C GLU A 81 -14.52 -10.48 4.77
N GLU A 82 -14.17 -10.65 3.49
CA GLU A 82 -12.86 -11.19 3.10
C GLU A 82 -11.73 -10.21 3.44
N TRP A 83 -11.96 -8.90 3.31
CA TRP A 83 -10.99 -7.89 3.73
C TRP A 83 -10.64 -8.00 5.22
N GLN A 84 -11.64 -8.17 6.09
CA GLN A 84 -11.43 -8.34 7.53
C GLN A 84 -10.72 -9.67 7.88
N ARG A 85 -10.78 -10.66 6.99
CA ARG A 85 -10.10 -11.95 7.14
C ARG A 85 -8.63 -11.92 6.73
N ILE A 86 -8.17 -10.88 6.02
CA ILE A 86 -6.76 -10.75 5.65
C ILE A 86 -5.93 -10.63 6.94
N PRO A 87 -5.03 -11.58 7.23
CA PRO A 87 -4.28 -11.55 8.47
C PRO A 87 -3.25 -10.42 8.44
N ARG A 88 -3.04 -9.76 9.58
CA ARG A 88 -1.99 -8.73 9.72
C ARG A 88 -0.61 -9.21 9.24
N SER A 89 -0.28 -10.48 9.51
CA SER A 89 0.98 -11.10 9.08
C SER A 89 1.16 -11.13 7.56
N ARG A 90 0.07 -11.10 6.77
CA ARG A 90 0.15 -10.96 5.31
C ARG A 90 0.63 -9.56 4.93
N CYS A 91 0.05 -8.52 5.53
CA CYS A 91 0.47 -7.13 5.32
C CYS A 91 1.93 -6.94 5.73
N GLU A 92 2.34 -7.45 6.90
CA GLU A 92 3.71 -7.40 7.39
C GLU A 92 4.70 -8.05 6.42
N LYS A 93 4.38 -9.25 5.90
CA LYS A 93 5.22 -9.93 4.91
C LYS A 93 5.36 -9.14 3.59
N LEU A 94 4.28 -8.50 3.15
CA LEU A 94 4.31 -7.69 1.92
C LEU A 94 5.20 -6.47 2.11
N VAL A 95 5.06 -5.75 3.23
CA VAL A 95 5.91 -4.60 3.58
C VAL A 95 7.36 -5.03 3.74
N ALA A 96 7.63 -6.11 4.49
CA ALA A 96 8.98 -6.64 4.69
C ALA A 96 9.64 -7.08 3.37
N SER A 97 8.86 -7.47 2.36
CA SER A 97 9.38 -7.85 1.05
C SER A 97 9.83 -6.67 0.19
N PHE A 98 9.47 -5.42 0.55
CA PHE A 98 9.67 -4.24 -0.29
C PHE A 98 11.13 -4.03 -0.69
N LEU A 99 12.07 -4.15 0.25
CA LEU A 99 13.50 -4.01 -0.03
C LEU A 99 13.98 -5.03 -1.08
N ARG A 100 13.49 -6.27 -1.01
CA ARG A 100 13.82 -7.32 -1.98
C ARG A 100 13.25 -7.03 -3.37
N ARG A 101 12.08 -6.40 -3.46
CA ARG A 101 11.47 -5.97 -4.73
C ARG A 101 12.28 -4.82 -5.35
N LEU A 102 12.67 -3.83 -4.55
CA LEU A 102 13.54 -2.74 -4.99
C LEU A 102 14.87 -3.29 -5.54
N MET A 103 15.52 -4.21 -4.83
CA MET A 103 16.74 -4.85 -5.31
C MET A 103 16.52 -5.60 -6.63
N ALA A 104 15.35 -6.25 -6.82
CA ALA A 104 15.04 -6.92 -8.08
C ALA A 104 14.87 -5.92 -9.24
N VAL A 105 14.22 -4.78 -9.02
CA VAL A 105 14.10 -3.71 -10.03
C VAL A 105 15.48 -3.14 -10.38
N LEU A 106 16.33 -2.90 -9.38
CA LEU A 106 17.71 -2.42 -9.59
C LEU A 106 18.54 -3.42 -10.39
N ALA A 107 18.47 -4.72 -10.04
CA ALA A 107 19.16 -5.78 -10.76
C ALA A 107 18.71 -5.88 -12.23
N GLN A 108 17.43 -5.57 -12.49
CA GLN A 108 16.85 -5.52 -13.83
C GLN A 108 16.95 -4.15 -14.51
N LYS A 109 17.70 -3.20 -13.94
CA LYS A 109 17.89 -1.85 -14.50
C LYS A 109 16.57 -1.13 -14.80
N GLY A 110 15.55 -1.34 -13.96
CA GLY A 110 14.23 -0.72 -14.11
C GLY A 110 13.22 -1.54 -14.93
N ALA A 111 13.59 -2.71 -15.46
CA ALA A 111 12.63 -3.59 -16.13
C ALA A 111 11.73 -4.36 -15.13
N SER A 112 10.65 -4.96 -15.65
CA SER A 112 9.64 -5.68 -14.86
C SER A 112 10.24 -6.89 -14.12
N THR A 113 9.71 -7.15 -12.92
CA THR A 113 10.15 -8.23 -12.05
C THR A 113 9.10 -9.34 -11.94
N LYS A 114 9.45 -10.41 -11.23
CA LYS A 114 8.53 -11.52 -10.97
C LYS A 114 7.44 -11.22 -9.92
N TYR A 115 7.50 -10.04 -9.30
CA TYR A 115 6.60 -9.65 -8.23
C TYR A 115 5.31 -9.11 -8.81
#